data_AF-A0A7U2QYB0-F1
#
_entry.id   AF-A0A7U2QYB0-F1
#
_cell.length_a   1.000
_cell.length_b   1.000
_cell.length_c   1.000
_cell.angle_alpha   90.00
_cell.angle_beta   90.00
_cell.angle_gamma   90.00
#
_symmetry.space_group_name_H-M   'P 1'
#
loop_
_entity.id
_entity.type
_entity.pdbx_description
1 polymer ?
#
loop_
_entity_poly.entity_id
_entity_poly.type
_entity_poly.pdbx_seq_one_letter_code
_entity_poly.pdbx_strand_id
1 'polypeptide(L)'
;MTSFDETVNSLRHQSAEDKQPLPRVTLGAINRDGSFRYTKAFGDDTADIADTDAVHWIASLTKFVTTIAVMQCVEKGQLDLDSDIGKVLPEWQDPQILTGFNEKDEPIFRPATKAITLRQMLTHSSGMAYVFMHPLLTRYQQLQGERPLIQQTVSYHPFLLFEPGKRWLYSPSLDWAGVAVERVTSMKLGEYMKRHIFDVVSANDITFHLDQREDLRARKAKNWQRVGQSLEEEKNPVMPNPVAEGQGGGGLYATVNEMLKIYHGVLTEKLLRPETIKIMFQPQLENNVGLDKPDEYPVFVRNAIWNAVPSDVSVSFGLGGLVNIAAVPERRGVNSLTWSGIPNCYWWIDIEYGVAGIYLSQLVPMGDQKSVQLLTEFEKFVYSTLN
;
A
#
# COMPACT_ATOMS: atom_id res chain seq x y z
N MET A 1 1.98 34.32 6.22
CA MET A 1 1.76 32.87 6.07
C MET A 1 3.09 32.20 6.26
N THR A 2 3.15 31.20 7.13
CA THR A 2 4.32 30.32 7.27
C THR A 2 4.47 29.54 5.96
N SER A 3 5.68 29.43 5.44
CA SER A 3 5.95 28.62 4.24
C SER A 3 5.72 27.14 4.53
N PHE A 4 5.42 26.34 3.50
CA PHE A 4 5.27 24.89 3.68
C PHE A 4 6.53 24.25 4.28
N ASP A 5 7.72 24.71 3.87
CA ASP A 5 9.00 24.25 4.42
C ASP A 5 9.13 24.51 5.93
N GLU A 6 8.72 25.69 6.39
CA GLU A 6 8.68 26.02 7.82
C GLU A 6 7.68 25.15 8.58
N THR A 7 6.52 24.84 7.98
CA THR A 7 5.55 23.88 8.56
C THR A 7 6.17 22.49 8.70
N VAL A 8 6.86 21.99 7.67
CA VAL A 8 7.53 20.68 7.70
C VAL A 8 8.60 20.69 8.79
N ASN A 9 9.46 21.70 8.84
CA ASN A 9 10.50 21.81 9.86
C ASN A 9 9.90 21.89 11.27
N SER A 10 8.83 22.66 11.47
CA SER A 10 8.14 22.75 12.76
C SER A 10 7.54 21.41 13.22
N LEU A 11 6.99 20.61 12.30
CA LEU A 11 6.41 19.30 12.64
C LEU A 11 7.48 18.22 12.86
N ARG A 12 8.63 18.36 12.19
CA ARG A 12 9.76 17.43 12.35
C ARG A 12 10.57 17.70 13.62
N HIS A 13 10.72 18.97 14.02
CA HIS A 13 11.49 19.37 15.20
C HIS A 13 10.66 19.35 16.49
N GLN A 14 11.35 19.20 17.61
CA GLN A 14 10.75 19.17 18.94
C GLN A 14 10.23 20.57 19.31
N SER A 15 8.98 20.67 19.75
CA SER A 15 8.60 21.78 20.62
C SER A 15 9.02 21.44 22.06
N ALA A 16 9.09 22.43 22.95
CA ALA A 16 9.41 22.19 24.36
C ALA A 16 8.39 21.26 25.05
N GLU A 17 7.18 21.15 24.49
CA GLU A 17 6.04 20.40 25.05
C GLU A 17 5.77 19.07 24.32
N ASP A 18 6.22 18.91 23.06
CA ASP A 18 6.07 17.67 22.27
C ASP A 18 7.39 17.27 21.60
N LYS A 19 8.01 16.22 22.15
CA LYS A 19 9.34 15.73 21.77
C LYS A 19 9.36 14.67 20.67
N GLN A 20 8.23 14.24 20.11
CA GLN A 20 8.22 13.14 19.13
C GLN A 20 8.83 13.60 17.79
N PRO A 21 10.08 13.24 17.42
CA PRO A 21 10.63 13.67 16.15
C PRO A 21 10.04 12.82 15.01
N LEU A 22 10.18 13.33 13.79
CA LEU A 22 10.09 12.52 12.57
C LEU A 22 11.51 12.31 12.01
N PRO A 23 11.82 11.11 11.48
CA PRO A 23 13.09 10.88 10.80
C PRO A 23 13.13 11.65 9.47
N ARG A 24 14.07 11.30 8.59
CA ARG A 24 14.04 11.76 7.21
C ARG A 24 12.70 11.43 6.56
N VAL A 25 12.13 12.41 5.87
CA VAL A 25 10.94 12.27 5.04
C VAL A 25 11.24 12.80 3.65
N THR A 26 10.80 12.09 2.62
CA THR A 26 10.89 12.54 1.23
C THR A 26 9.49 12.70 0.68
N LEU A 27 9.17 13.93 0.26
CA LEU A 27 7.86 14.33 -0.22
C LEU A 27 7.92 14.53 -1.73
N GLY A 28 6.86 14.15 -2.42
CA GLY A 28 6.75 14.29 -3.87
C GLY A 28 5.32 14.54 -4.34
N ALA A 29 5.12 15.39 -5.33
CA ALA A 29 3.85 15.58 -6.00
C ALA A 29 4.04 16.01 -7.46
N ILE A 30 3.09 15.65 -8.31
CA ILE A 30 3.08 16.00 -9.74
C ILE A 30 1.64 16.12 -10.23
N ASN A 31 1.38 17.09 -11.11
CA ASN A 31 0.10 17.18 -11.82
C ASN A 31 0.17 16.56 -13.23
N ARG A 32 -1.00 16.34 -13.84
CA ARG A 32 -1.16 15.62 -15.11
C ARG A 32 -0.37 16.26 -16.25
N ASP A 33 -0.40 17.58 -16.37
CA ASP A 33 0.28 18.31 -17.45
C ASP A 33 1.78 18.57 -17.17
N GLY A 34 2.25 18.26 -15.95
CA GLY A 34 3.64 18.46 -15.52
C GLY A 34 4.01 19.91 -15.20
N SER A 35 3.07 20.85 -15.23
CA SER A 35 3.31 22.25 -14.88
C SER A 35 3.61 22.43 -13.39
N PHE A 36 3.13 21.52 -12.54
CA PHE A 36 3.47 21.43 -11.14
C PHE A 36 4.24 20.14 -10.86
N ARG A 37 5.46 20.29 -10.34
CA ARG A 37 6.27 19.20 -9.79
C ARG A 37 6.95 19.67 -8.52
N TYR A 38 6.76 18.92 -7.45
CA TYR A 38 7.40 19.16 -6.16
C TYR A 38 8.11 17.88 -5.71
N THR A 39 9.38 17.97 -5.35
CA THR A 39 10.13 16.87 -4.74
C THR A 39 11.13 17.44 -3.76
N LYS A 40 11.05 17.03 -2.49
CA LYS A 40 11.93 17.54 -1.46
C LYS A 40 12.13 16.53 -0.35
N ALA A 41 13.36 16.38 0.11
CA ALA A 41 13.66 15.66 1.33
C ALA A 41 13.86 16.63 2.49
N PHE A 42 13.47 16.18 3.67
CA PHE A 42 13.65 16.90 4.92
C PHE A 42 14.29 15.96 5.92
N GLY A 43 15.43 16.38 6.47
CA GLY A 43 16.14 15.65 7.52
C GLY A 43 17.44 15.03 7.07
N ASP A 44 18.36 14.98 8.03
CA ASP A 44 19.70 14.46 7.84
C ASP A 44 19.68 12.95 8.04
N ASP A 45 19.79 12.19 6.95
CA ASP A 45 20.40 10.87 7.00
C ASP A 45 21.86 11.07 6.54
N THR A 46 22.81 10.69 7.37
CA THR A 46 24.25 10.96 7.23
C THR A 46 24.81 10.94 5.79
N ALA A 47 25.37 12.09 5.38
CA ALA A 47 26.41 12.41 4.37
C ALA A 47 26.37 11.88 2.90
N ASP A 48 25.79 10.72 2.57
CA ASP A 48 26.04 10.08 1.25
C ASP A 48 24.80 9.85 0.36
N ILE A 49 23.61 10.32 0.75
CA ILE A 49 22.38 10.13 -0.05
C ILE A 49 21.93 11.48 -0.64
N ALA A 50 21.96 11.61 -1.97
CA ALA A 50 21.36 12.77 -2.64
C ALA A 50 19.88 12.92 -2.26
N ASP A 51 19.46 14.14 -1.90
CA ASP A 51 18.27 14.39 -1.08
C ASP A 51 17.00 13.63 -1.52
N THR A 52 16.60 13.72 -2.77
CA THR A 52 15.35 13.08 -3.25
C THR A 52 15.53 11.67 -3.81
N ASP A 53 16.76 11.19 -3.91
CA ASP A 53 17.11 9.90 -4.55
C ASP A 53 17.33 8.79 -3.52
N ALA A 54 16.97 9.02 -2.27
CA ALA A 54 16.95 8.00 -1.24
C ALA A 54 16.02 6.84 -1.62
N VAL A 55 16.52 5.61 -1.48
CA VAL A 55 15.76 4.38 -1.76
C VAL A 55 15.04 3.95 -0.48
N HIS A 56 13.74 3.80 -0.56
CA HIS A 56 12.89 3.43 0.56
C HIS A 56 12.31 2.04 0.33
N TRP A 57 12.16 1.24 1.38
CA TRP A 57 11.22 0.13 1.32
C TRP A 57 9.80 0.70 1.35
N ILE A 58 9.09 0.62 0.23
CA ILE A 58 7.77 1.26 0.08
C ILE A 58 6.63 0.38 0.62
N ALA A 59 6.94 -0.84 1.05
CA ALA A 59 5.98 -1.78 1.63
C ALA A 59 4.70 -1.86 0.77
N SER A 60 3.53 -1.69 1.38
CA SER A 60 2.24 -1.87 0.74
C SER A 60 1.86 -0.84 -0.34
N LEU A 61 2.68 0.17 -0.61
CA LEU A 61 2.59 0.93 -1.88
C LEU A 61 2.77 0.02 -3.10
N THR A 62 3.50 -1.09 -2.94
CA THR A 62 3.66 -2.16 -3.95
C THR A 62 2.32 -2.65 -4.49
N LYS A 63 1.28 -2.69 -3.66
CA LYS A 63 -0.05 -3.18 -4.03
C LYS A 63 -0.65 -2.43 -5.21
N PHE A 64 -0.41 -1.13 -5.30
CA PHE A 64 -0.90 -0.33 -6.41
C PHE A 64 -0.19 -0.69 -7.72
N VAL A 65 1.12 -0.90 -7.68
CA VAL A 65 1.91 -1.36 -8.84
C VAL A 65 1.49 -2.77 -9.28
N THR A 66 1.27 -3.67 -8.33
CA THR A 66 0.70 -5.01 -8.60
C THR A 66 -0.68 -4.90 -9.21
N THR A 67 -1.52 -3.98 -8.73
CA THR A 67 -2.84 -3.75 -9.31
C THR A 67 -2.74 -3.27 -10.75
N ILE A 68 -1.82 -2.37 -11.09
CA ILE A 68 -1.59 -1.97 -12.49
C ILE A 68 -1.23 -3.18 -13.36
N ALA A 69 -0.33 -4.05 -12.89
CA ALA A 69 0.06 -5.26 -13.62
C ALA A 69 -1.14 -6.19 -13.87
N VAL A 70 -1.95 -6.40 -12.82
CA VAL A 70 -3.20 -7.18 -12.91
C VAL A 70 -4.16 -6.56 -13.93
N MET A 71 -4.39 -5.25 -13.85
CA MET A 71 -5.30 -4.57 -14.76
C MET A 71 -4.82 -4.59 -16.21
N GLN A 72 -3.51 -4.53 -16.46
CA GLN A 72 -2.96 -4.75 -17.82
C GLN A 72 -3.26 -6.16 -18.35
N CYS A 73 -3.23 -7.19 -17.51
CA CYS A 73 -3.65 -8.55 -17.89
C CYS A 73 -5.16 -8.64 -18.13
N VAL A 74 -5.97 -7.90 -17.36
CA VAL A 74 -7.42 -7.77 -17.60
C VAL A 74 -7.69 -7.10 -18.95
N GLU A 75 -6.97 -6.02 -19.29
CA GLU A 75 -7.13 -5.34 -20.59
C GLU A 75 -6.82 -6.25 -21.79
N LYS A 76 -5.88 -7.18 -21.61
CA LYS A 76 -5.48 -8.19 -22.60
C LYS A 76 -6.41 -9.42 -22.62
N GLY A 77 -7.43 -9.47 -21.75
CA GLY A 77 -8.34 -10.62 -21.63
C GLY A 77 -7.69 -11.87 -21.05
N GLN A 78 -6.53 -11.74 -20.39
CA GLN A 78 -5.81 -12.86 -19.76
C GLN A 78 -6.31 -13.16 -18.35
N LEU A 79 -6.84 -12.14 -17.69
CA LEU A 79 -7.52 -12.23 -16.39
C LEU A 79 -8.91 -11.61 -16.51
N ASP A 80 -9.83 -12.08 -15.68
CA ASP A 80 -11.17 -11.54 -15.57
C ASP A 80 -11.44 -11.17 -14.11
N LEU A 81 -12.04 -10.00 -13.88
CA LEU A 81 -12.24 -9.46 -12.54
C LEU A 81 -13.26 -10.27 -11.72
N ASP A 82 -14.25 -10.88 -12.37
CA ASP A 82 -15.45 -11.42 -11.73
C ASP A 82 -15.58 -12.94 -11.86
N SER A 83 -14.73 -13.55 -12.67
CA SER A 83 -14.61 -14.99 -12.80
C SER A 83 -14.00 -15.63 -11.55
N ASP A 84 -14.34 -16.91 -11.36
CA ASP A 84 -13.72 -17.77 -10.35
C ASP A 84 -12.19 -17.81 -10.54
N ILE A 85 -11.47 -17.27 -9.55
CA ILE A 85 -10.01 -17.21 -9.56
C ILE A 85 -9.38 -18.60 -9.44
N GLY A 86 -10.09 -19.61 -8.95
CA GLY A 86 -9.64 -21.00 -8.83
C GLY A 86 -9.08 -21.57 -10.14
N LYS A 87 -9.61 -21.12 -11.28
CA LYS A 87 -9.15 -21.49 -12.63
C LYS A 87 -7.70 -21.06 -12.92
N VAL A 88 -7.24 -19.98 -12.29
CA VAL A 88 -5.87 -19.44 -12.40
C VAL A 88 -5.05 -19.81 -11.17
N LEU A 89 -5.70 -19.81 -10.00
CA LEU A 89 -5.15 -20.10 -8.69
C LEU A 89 -5.82 -21.33 -8.07
N PRO A 90 -5.45 -22.58 -8.45
CA PRO A 90 -6.13 -23.79 -7.97
C PRO A 90 -6.12 -23.96 -6.45
N GLU A 91 -5.19 -23.32 -5.75
CA GLU A 91 -5.17 -23.22 -4.28
C GLU A 91 -6.43 -22.60 -3.69
N TRP A 92 -7.21 -21.87 -4.51
CA TRP A 92 -8.44 -21.19 -4.14
C TRP A 92 -9.68 -21.73 -4.89
N GLN A 93 -9.61 -22.92 -5.50
CA GLN A 93 -10.74 -23.51 -6.23
C GLN A 93 -11.90 -23.93 -5.30
N ASP A 94 -11.60 -24.39 -4.08
CA ASP A 94 -12.58 -24.84 -3.08
C ASP A 94 -12.20 -24.36 -1.66
N PRO A 95 -12.19 -23.04 -1.43
CA PRO A 95 -11.62 -22.48 -0.21
C PRO A 95 -12.44 -22.84 1.03
N GLN A 96 -11.74 -23.15 2.11
CA GLN A 96 -12.33 -23.37 3.42
C GLN A 96 -12.40 -22.06 4.21
N ILE A 97 -13.33 -21.95 5.15
CA ILE A 97 -13.47 -20.84 6.09
C ILE A 97 -13.19 -21.35 7.49
N LEU A 98 -12.18 -20.78 8.17
CA LEU A 98 -11.91 -21.03 9.57
C LEU A 98 -13.01 -20.40 10.43
N THR A 99 -13.73 -21.23 11.19
CA THR A 99 -14.84 -20.76 12.06
C THR A 99 -14.51 -20.79 13.54
N GLY A 100 -13.42 -21.42 13.95
CA GLY A 100 -13.03 -21.53 15.35
C GLY A 100 -12.08 -22.69 15.59
N PHE A 101 -12.02 -23.14 16.84
CA PHE A 101 -11.22 -24.27 17.29
C PHE A 101 -12.09 -25.16 18.18
N ASN A 102 -11.86 -26.47 18.16
CA ASN A 102 -12.56 -27.41 19.04
C ASN A 102 -11.90 -27.46 20.43
N GLU A 103 -12.41 -28.32 21.32
CA GLU A 103 -11.91 -28.49 22.70
C GLU A 103 -10.44 -28.97 22.77
N LYS A 104 -9.89 -29.50 21.67
CA LYS A 104 -8.49 -29.94 21.55
C LYS A 104 -7.61 -28.93 20.81
N ASP A 105 -8.09 -27.69 20.64
CA ASP A 105 -7.41 -26.64 19.88
C ASP A 105 -7.19 -26.96 18.39
N GLU A 106 -7.97 -27.88 17.82
CA GLU A 106 -7.91 -28.17 16.39
C GLU A 106 -8.80 -27.18 15.62
N PRO A 107 -8.33 -26.60 14.50
CA PRO A 107 -9.10 -25.63 13.72
C PRO A 107 -10.35 -26.28 13.09
N ILE A 108 -11.49 -25.61 13.24
CA ILE A 108 -12.77 -26.01 12.64
C ILE A 108 -12.98 -25.20 11.37
N PHE A 109 -13.23 -25.92 10.28
CA PHE A 109 -13.48 -25.34 8.96
C PHE A 109 -14.88 -25.66 8.47
N ARG A 110 -15.39 -24.81 7.59
CA ARG A 110 -16.53 -25.09 6.71
C ARG A 110 -16.20 -24.67 5.28
N PRO A 111 -16.79 -25.30 4.25
CA PRO A 111 -16.61 -24.83 2.87
C PRO A 111 -17.19 -23.42 2.70
N ALA A 112 -16.50 -22.60 1.90
CA ALA A 112 -17.10 -21.39 1.35
C ALA A 112 -18.19 -21.76 0.34
N THR A 113 -19.20 -20.90 0.22
CA THR A 113 -20.33 -21.10 -0.71
C THR A 113 -20.17 -20.33 -2.01
N LYS A 114 -19.18 -19.43 -2.07
CA LYS A 114 -18.84 -18.62 -3.24
C LYS A 114 -17.37 -18.81 -3.61
N ALA A 115 -17.09 -18.78 -4.91
CA ALA A 115 -15.73 -18.64 -5.41
C ALA A 115 -15.16 -17.26 -5.05
N ILE A 116 -13.83 -17.17 -4.94
CA ILE A 116 -13.13 -15.90 -4.83
C ILE A 116 -12.99 -15.31 -6.24
N THR A 117 -13.17 -14.01 -6.37
CA THR A 117 -12.87 -13.30 -7.63
C THR A 117 -11.62 -12.44 -7.51
N LEU A 118 -11.03 -12.09 -8.66
CA LEU A 118 -9.88 -11.18 -8.71
C LEU A 118 -10.25 -9.78 -8.20
N ARG A 119 -11.47 -9.29 -8.47
CA ARG A 119 -11.99 -8.04 -7.90
C ARG A 119 -11.91 -8.05 -6.39
N GLN A 120 -12.39 -9.14 -5.77
CA GLN A 120 -12.36 -9.29 -4.31
C GLN A 120 -10.95 -9.39 -3.74
N MET A 121 -9.98 -9.93 -4.49
CA MET A 121 -8.57 -9.89 -4.11
C MET A 121 -8.02 -8.46 -4.12
N LEU A 122 -8.30 -7.70 -5.18
CA LEU A 122 -7.84 -6.31 -5.34
C LEU A 122 -8.50 -5.36 -4.34
N THR A 123 -9.67 -5.72 -3.80
CA THR A 123 -10.43 -4.91 -2.84
C THR A 123 -10.35 -5.37 -1.40
N HIS A 124 -9.52 -6.36 -1.08
CA HIS A 124 -9.46 -6.97 0.27
C HIS A 124 -10.82 -7.45 0.80
N SER A 125 -11.66 -8.01 -0.06
CA SER A 125 -12.96 -8.60 0.29
C SER A 125 -13.07 -10.09 -0.04
N SER A 126 -11.94 -10.75 -0.33
CA SER A 126 -11.86 -12.18 -0.66
C SER A 126 -12.17 -13.13 0.50
N GLY A 127 -12.13 -12.66 1.75
CA GLY A 127 -12.19 -13.50 2.95
C GLY A 127 -10.82 -13.79 3.57
N MET A 128 -9.72 -13.51 2.86
CA MET A 128 -8.36 -13.62 3.40
C MET A 128 -8.08 -12.52 4.41
N ALA A 129 -7.09 -12.71 5.28
CA ALA A 129 -6.61 -11.66 6.17
C ALA A 129 -5.16 -11.88 6.61
N TYR A 130 -4.47 -10.79 6.96
CA TYR A 130 -3.23 -10.88 7.71
C TYR A 130 -3.50 -11.26 9.17
N VAL A 131 -2.53 -11.91 9.83
CA VAL A 131 -2.70 -12.42 11.20
C VAL A 131 -3.07 -11.34 12.21
N PHE A 132 -2.46 -10.17 12.10
CA PHE A 132 -2.70 -9.04 13.00
C PHE A 132 -4.09 -8.38 12.81
N MET A 133 -4.85 -8.80 11.79
CA MET A 133 -6.18 -8.24 11.50
C MET A 133 -7.32 -9.04 12.14
N HIS A 134 -7.08 -10.25 12.64
CA HIS A 134 -8.17 -11.08 13.15
C HIS A 134 -7.75 -12.06 14.26
N PRO A 135 -8.49 -12.11 15.38
CA PRO A 135 -8.13 -12.96 16.53
C PRO A 135 -8.09 -14.46 16.21
N LEU A 136 -8.93 -14.96 15.30
CA LEU A 136 -8.85 -16.37 14.86
C LEU A 136 -7.50 -16.69 14.22
N LEU A 137 -6.91 -15.77 13.45
CA LEU A 137 -5.59 -15.99 12.86
C LEU A 137 -4.48 -15.84 13.89
N THR A 138 -4.63 -14.92 14.84
CA THR A 138 -3.71 -14.83 15.98
C THR A 138 -3.68 -16.15 16.76
N ARG A 139 -4.85 -16.73 17.04
CA ARG A 139 -4.95 -18.05 17.69
C ARG A 139 -4.38 -19.16 16.83
N TYR A 140 -4.69 -19.18 15.52
CA TYR A 140 -4.15 -20.15 14.59
C TYR A 140 -2.61 -20.12 14.58
N GLN A 141 -2.02 -18.93 14.51
CA GLN A 141 -0.58 -18.74 14.56
C GLN A 141 0.04 -19.25 15.87
N GLN A 142 -0.56 -18.96 17.02
CA GLN A 142 -0.07 -19.46 18.32
C GLN A 142 -0.01 -20.99 18.39
N LEU A 143 -0.93 -21.68 17.70
CA LEU A 143 -1.01 -23.14 17.68
C LEU A 143 -0.09 -23.78 16.63
N GLN A 144 0.13 -23.11 15.49
CA GLN A 144 0.93 -23.64 14.37
C GLN A 144 2.39 -23.18 14.38
N GLY A 145 2.73 -22.21 15.24
CA GLY A 145 4.04 -21.58 15.31
C GLY A 145 4.07 -20.19 14.66
N GLU A 146 4.76 -19.28 15.34
CA GLU A 146 4.95 -17.91 14.87
C GLU A 146 5.79 -17.86 13.60
N ARG A 147 5.37 -17.04 12.63
CA ARG A 147 6.17 -16.69 11.46
C ARG A 147 6.22 -15.18 11.30
N PRO A 148 7.37 -14.61 10.90
CA PRO A 148 7.50 -13.20 10.58
C PRO A 148 6.44 -12.74 9.58
N LEU A 149 5.96 -11.50 9.71
CA LEU A 149 4.89 -10.95 8.86
C LEU A 149 5.17 -11.12 7.36
N ILE A 150 6.42 -10.97 6.96
CA ILE A 150 6.87 -11.11 5.58
C ILE A 150 6.71 -12.53 5.00
N GLN A 151 6.58 -13.52 5.87
CA GLN A 151 6.33 -14.92 5.50
C GLN A 151 4.84 -15.26 5.57
N GLN A 152 3.99 -14.31 5.96
CA GLN A 152 2.54 -14.45 6.04
C GLN A 152 1.84 -14.08 4.72
N THR A 153 2.39 -14.51 3.59
CA THR A 153 1.91 -14.19 2.24
C THR A 153 1.19 -15.39 1.61
N VAL A 154 1.57 -15.82 0.40
CA VAL A 154 0.91 -16.85 -0.42
C VAL A 154 0.88 -18.22 0.29
N SER A 155 1.88 -18.54 1.10
CA SER A 155 2.05 -19.90 1.66
C SER A 155 1.70 -20.04 3.14
N TYR A 156 1.08 -19.02 3.75
CA TYR A 156 0.88 -19.03 5.20
C TYR A 156 -0.37 -19.78 5.65
N HIS A 157 -1.54 -19.42 5.11
CA HIS A 157 -2.77 -20.20 5.27
C HIS A 157 -3.63 -20.13 3.99
N PRO A 158 -4.06 -21.27 3.42
CA PRO A 158 -4.93 -21.30 2.25
C PRO A 158 -6.41 -21.38 2.68
N PHE A 159 -6.84 -20.54 3.61
CA PHE A 159 -8.23 -20.48 4.05
C PHE A 159 -8.71 -19.05 4.28
N LEU A 160 -10.02 -18.91 4.39
CA LEU A 160 -10.72 -17.65 4.58
C LEU A 160 -11.25 -17.52 6.01
N LEU A 161 -11.72 -16.34 6.36
CA LEU A 161 -12.39 -16.05 7.63
C LEU A 161 -13.88 -15.76 7.47
N PHE A 162 -14.31 -15.48 6.24
CA PHE A 162 -15.70 -15.17 5.90
C PHE A 162 -15.96 -15.46 4.41
N GLU A 163 -17.23 -15.48 4.02
CA GLU A 163 -17.62 -15.65 2.61
C GLU A 163 -17.08 -14.50 1.75
N PRO A 164 -16.52 -14.79 0.56
CA PRO A 164 -16.08 -13.75 -0.36
C PRO A 164 -17.18 -12.71 -0.63
N GLY A 165 -16.81 -11.42 -0.62
CA GLY A 165 -17.69 -10.26 -0.79
C GLY A 165 -18.40 -9.78 0.49
N LYS A 166 -18.36 -10.54 1.59
CA LYS A 166 -19.17 -10.24 2.78
C LYS A 166 -18.73 -9.00 3.57
N ARG A 167 -17.43 -8.69 3.59
CA ARG A 167 -16.85 -7.53 4.27
C ARG A 167 -15.47 -7.21 3.73
N TRP A 168 -14.95 -6.05 4.10
CA TRP A 168 -13.54 -5.69 3.94
C TRP A 168 -12.71 -6.21 5.12
N LEU A 169 -11.54 -6.79 4.82
CA LEU A 169 -10.50 -7.12 5.81
C LEU A 169 -9.13 -7.18 5.14
N TYR A 170 -8.18 -6.36 5.62
CA TYR A 170 -6.85 -6.26 5.01
C TYR A 170 -6.08 -7.60 4.97
N SER A 171 -5.49 -7.91 3.82
CA SER A 171 -5.08 -9.29 3.49
C SER A 171 -3.85 -9.38 2.57
N PRO A 172 -3.22 -10.57 2.47
CA PRO A 172 -2.18 -10.87 1.48
C PRO A 172 -2.75 -11.12 0.06
N SER A 173 -3.99 -10.73 -0.24
CA SER A 173 -4.61 -11.05 -1.54
C SER A 173 -3.87 -10.45 -2.74
N LEU A 174 -3.11 -9.37 -2.57
CA LEU A 174 -2.29 -8.81 -3.65
C LEU A 174 -1.01 -9.61 -3.92
N ASP A 175 -0.52 -10.37 -2.95
CA ASP A 175 0.56 -11.34 -3.22
C ASP A 175 0.05 -12.44 -4.16
N TRP A 176 -1.16 -12.95 -3.90
CA TRP A 176 -1.85 -13.89 -4.79
C TRP A 176 -2.19 -13.31 -6.16
N ALA A 177 -2.64 -12.05 -6.23
CA ALA A 177 -2.88 -11.38 -7.50
C ALA A 177 -1.58 -11.24 -8.33
N GLY A 178 -0.44 -11.04 -7.65
CA GLY A 178 0.88 -11.13 -8.27
C GLY A 178 1.15 -12.51 -8.88
N VAL A 179 0.90 -13.59 -8.13
CA VAL A 179 1.02 -14.97 -8.63
C VAL A 179 0.09 -15.23 -9.84
N ALA A 180 -1.12 -14.67 -9.84
CA ALA A 180 -2.03 -14.78 -10.98
C ALA A 180 -1.43 -14.15 -12.25
N VAL A 181 -0.80 -12.98 -12.14
CA VAL A 181 -0.05 -12.36 -13.25
C VAL A 181 1.08 -13.28 -13.72
N GLU A 182 1.86 -13.86 -12.80
CA GLU A 182 2.94 -14.78 -13.18
C GLU A 182 2.43 -15.99 -13.96
N ARG A 183 1.30 -16.58 -13.53
CA ARG A 183 0.73 -17.77 -14.19
C ARG A 183 0.21 -17.47 -15.58
N VAL A 184 -0.53 -16.38 -15.77
CA VAL A 184 -1.13 -16.08 -17.08
C VAL A 184 -0.13 -15.49 -18.08
N THR A 185 1.03 -15.02 -17.61
CA THR A 185 2.08 -14.43 -18.46
C THR A 185 3.32 -15.31 -18.60
N SER A 186 3.50 -16.30 -17.71
CA SER A 186 4.75 -17.06 -17.56
C SER A 186 5.99 -16.19 -17.29
N MET A 187 5.80 -14.95 -16.80
CA MET A 187 6.88 -14.04 -16.41
C MET A 187 6.93 -13.95 -14.89
N LYS A 188 8.12 -13.77 -14.30
CA LYS A 188 8.20 -13.39 -12.88
C LYS A 188 7.61 -11.99 -12.70
N LEU A 189 6.97 -11.73 -11.56
CA LEU A 189 6.23 -10.48 -11.32
C LEU A 189 7.13 -9.25 -11.51
N GLY A 190 8.35 -9.30 -10.99
CA GLY A 190 9.34 -8.23 -11.16
C GLY A 190 9.73 -7.98 -12.61
N GLU A 191 9.85 -9.02 -13.43
CA GLU A 191 10.15 -8.90 -14.86
C GLU A 191 8.97 -8.31 -15.63
N TYR A 192 7.74 -8.74 -15.30
CA TYR A 192 6.52 -8.18 -15.89
C TYR A 192 6.41 -6.69 -15.57
N MET A 193 6.52 -6.31 -14.29
CA MET A 193 6.49 -4.92 -13.87
C MET A 193 7.59 -4.10 -14.53
N LYS A 194 8.81 -4.63 -14.62
CA LYS A 194 9.91 -3.95 -15.30
C LYS A 194 9.54 -3.63 -16.75
N ARG A 195 9.13 -4.64 -17.52
CA ARG A 195 8.85 -4.50 -18.95
C ARG A 195 7.62 -3.63 -19.25
N HIS A 196 6.55 -3.82 -18.48
CA HIS A 196 5.22 -3.27 -18.82
C HIS A 196 4.82 -2.04 -18.00
N ILE A 197 5.56 -1.71 -16.95
CA ILE A 197 5.29 -0.54 -16.12
C ILE A 197 6.55 0.32 -16.06
N PHE A 198 7.64 -0.20 -15.52
CA PHE A 198 8.80 0.61 -15.18
C PHE A 198 9.50 1.16 -16.43
N ASP A 199 9.82 0.32 -17.40
CA ASP A 199 10.46 0.74 -18.66
C ASP A 199 9.55 1.71 -19.45
N VAL A 200 8.22 1.52 -19.38
CA VAL A 200 7.23 2.39 -20.04
C VAL A 200 7.27 3.82 -19.51
N VAL A 201 7.40 4.00 -18.19
CA VAL A 201 7.52 5.34 -17.56
C VAL A 201 8.95 5.75 -17.26
N SER A 202 9.94 4.97 -17.72
CA SER A 202 11.36 5.17 -17.44
C SER A 202 11.69 5.22 -15.94
N ALA A 203 11.04 4.34 -15.17
CA ALA A 203 11.34 4.12 -13.77
C ALA A 203 12.49 3.08 -13.63
N ASN A 204 13.67 3.49 -13.14
CA ASN A 204 14.88 2.66 -13.09
C ASN A 204 15.31 2.32 -11.66
N ASP A 205 15.01 3.19 -10.70
CA ASP A 205 15.42 3.04 -9.30
C ASP A 205 14.32 2.39 -8.45
N ILE A 206 13.81 1.27 -8.97
CA ILE A 206 12.74 0.48 -8.37
C ILE A 206 13.02 -1.02 -8.56
N THR A 207 12.91 -1.81 -7.49
CA THR A 207 13.23 -3.25 -7.54
C THR A 207 12.58 -4.03 -6.40
N PHE A 208 12.31 -5.33 -6.64
CA PHE A 208 12.08 -6.31 -5.57
C PHE A 208 13.40 -6.81 -4.96
N HIS A 209 14.43 -6.93 -5.79
CA HIS A 209 15.72 -7.51 -5.44
C HIS A 209 16.74 -6.40 -5.17
N LEU A 210 16.64 -5.78 -3.99
CA LEU A 210 17.66 -4.84 -3.52
C LEU A 210 19.02 -5.55 -3.38
N ASP A 211 19.02 -6.87 -3.19
CA ASP A 211 20.22 -7.68 -3.13
C ASP A 211 21.11 -7.56 -4.38
N GLN A 212 20.49 -7.33 -5.53
CA GLN A 212 21.09 -7.32 -6.86
C GLN A 212 21.36 -5.91 -7.39
N ARG A 213 21.10 -4.87 -6.59
CA ARG A 213 21.24 -3.45 -6.98
C ARG A 213 22.12 -2.72 -5.97
N GLU A 214 23.43 -2.89 -6.07
CA GLU A 214 24.40 -2.23 -5.19
C GLU A 214 24.27 -0.70 -5.22
N ASP A 215 23.96 -0.14 -6.39
CA ASP A 215 23.70 1.28 -6.60
C ASP A 215 22.46 1.81 -5.85
N LEU A 216 21.43 0.97 -5.68
CA LEU A 216 20.25 1.30 -4.87
C LEU A 216 20.51 1.04 -3.39
N ARG A 217 21.21 -0.05 -3.07
CA ARG A 217 21.55 -0.42 -1.69
C ARG A 217 22.39 0.67 -1.02
N ALA A 218 23.34 1.28 -1.75
CA ALA A 218 24.17 2.38 -1.25
C ALA A 218 23.37 3.63 -0.87
N ARG A 219 22.17 3.82 -1.44
CA ARG A 219 21.28 4.96 -1.19
C ARG A 219 20.06 4.62 -0.33
N LYS A 220 20.04 3.43 0.29
CA LYS A 220 18.89 3.00 1.10
C LYS A 220 18.77 3.91 2.33
N ALA A 221 17.59 4.49 2.53
CA ALA A 221 17.26 5.24 3.72
C ALA A 221 17.32 4.34 4.97
N LYS A 222 17.73 4.94 6.10
CA LYS A 222 17.76 4.23 7.38
C LYS A 222 16.35 3.99 7.89
N ASN A 223 16.13 2.85 8.52
CA ASN A 223 14.87 2.54 9.18
C ASN A 223 14.90 3.02 10.63
N TRP A 224 13.76 3.49 11.12
CA TRP A 224 13.59 4.07 12.44
C TRP A 224 12.37 3.48 13.13
N GLN A 225 12.48 3.26 14.44
CA GLN A 225 11.39 2.85 15.31
C GLN A 225 11.09 3.96 16.33
N ARG A 226 9.81 4.25 16.53
CA ARG A 226 9.35 5.11 17.62
C ARG A 226 9.37 4.33 18.94
N VAL A 227 10.12 4.86 19.91
CA VAL A 227 10.20 4.33 21.28
C VAL A 227 9.85 5.46 22.23
N GLY A 228 8.63 5.45 22.76
CA GLY A 228 8.11 6.56 23.57
C GLY A 228 8.10 7.88 22.77
N GLN A 229 8.88 8.86 23.22
CA GLN A 229 9.03 10.16 22.56
C GLN A 229 10.31 10.28 21.72
N SER A 230 11.07 9.21 21.53
CA SER A 230 12.33 9.21 20.75
C SER A 230 12.25 8.31 19.52
N LEU A 231 13.28 8.42 18.68
CA LEU A 231 13.53 7.54 17.54
C LEU A 231 14.79 6.72 17.80
N GLU A 232 14.72 5.43 17.49
CA GLU A 232 15.86 4.51 17.50
C GLU A 232 16.05 3.92 16.11
N GLU A 233 17.29 3.75 15.66
CA GLU A 233 17.58 3.11 14.37
C GLU A 233 17.16 1.62 14.44
N GLU A 234 16.32 1.17 13.51
CA GLU A 234 15.85 -0.21 13.44
C GLU A 234 17.00 -1.13 13.01
N LYS A 235 17.38 -2.05 13.90
CA LYS A 235 18.49 -2.99 13.65
C LYS A 235 18.06 -4.27 12.92
N ASN A 236 16.77 -4.59 12.96
CA ASN A 236 16.20 -5.82 12.41
C ASN A 236 15.16 -5.46 11.34
N PRO A 237 15.56 -5.29 10.07
CA PRO A 237 14.64 -4.89 9.02
C PRO A 237 13.56 -5.96 8.80
N VAL A 238 12.33 -5.51 8.54
CA VAL A 238 11.17 -6.40 8.31
C VAL A 238 11.32 -7.24 7.04
N MET A 239 11.89 -6.67 5.96
CA MET A 239 12.14 -7.38 4.71
C MET A 239 13.44 -8.19 4.79
N PRO A 240 13.44 -9.49 4.45
CA PRO A 240 14.66 -10.25 4.28
C PRO A 240 15.43 -9.70 3.07
N ASN A 241 16.75 -9.84 3.10
CA ASN A 241 17.65 -9.47 2.03
C ASN A 241 18.79 -10.50 2.00
N PRO A 242 18.86 -11.41 0.99
CA PRO A 242 18.05 -11.44 -0.24
C PRO A 242 16.59 -11.88 -0.01
N VAL A 243 15.70 -11.47 -0.93
CA VAL A 243 14.33 -12.00 -1.02
C VAL A 243 14.30 -13.23 -1.93
N ALA A 244 13.48 -14.22 -1.61
CA ALA A 244 13.34 -15.42 -2.45
C ALA A 244 12.62 -15.10 -3.77
N GLU A 245 11.52 -14.34 -3.71
CA GLU A 245 10.70 -13.94 -4.85
C GLU A 245 10.09 -12.54 -4.62
N GLY A 246 9.64 -11.90 -5.69
CA GLY A 246 8.96 -10.60 -5.62
C GLY A 246 7.57 -10.70 -4.98
N GLN A 247 7.36 -9.99 -3.87
CA GLN A 247 6.09 -10.02 -3.12
C GLN A 247 5.16 -8.88 -3.55
N GLY A 248 4.10 -9.20 -4.31
CA GLY A 248 3.15 -8.21 -4.85
C GLY A 248 2.39 -7.39 -3.78
N GLY A 249 2.37 -7.85 -2.53
CA GLY A 249 1.76 -7.16 -1.41
C GLY A 249 2.66 -6.13 -0.73
N GLY A 250 3.99 -6.18 -0.91
CA GLY A 250 4.88 -5.35 -0.11
C GLY A 250 6.36 -5.31 -0.45
N GLY A 251 6.81 -5.94 -1.53
CA GLY A 251 8.23 -6.23 -1.73
C GLY A 251 9.06 -5.16 -2.43
N LEU A 252 8.47 -4.08 -2.95
CA LEU A 252 9.24 -3.09 -3.73
C LEU A 252 10.05 -2.17 -2.83
N TYR A 253 11.23 -1.83 -3.34
CA TYR A 253 12.04 -0.69 -2.96
C TYR A 253 11.97 0.34 -4.10
N ALA A 254 11.82 1.62 -3.77
CA ALA A 254 11.75 2.69 -4.75
C ALA A 254 12.19 4.05 -4.17
N THR A 255 12.49 5.01 -5.04
CA THR A 255 12.59 6.43 -4.66
C THR A 255 11.24 7.13 -4.86
N VAL A 256 11.09 8.34 -4.30
CA VAL A 256 9.95 9.22 -4.58
C VAL A 256 9.81 9.49 -6.08
N ASN A 257 10.93 9.78 -6.75
CA ASN A 257 10.96 10.10 -8.17
C ASN A 257 10.40 8.97 -9.03
N GLU A 258 10.74 7.72 -8.73
CA GLU A 258 10.27 6.57 -9.51
C GLU A 258 8.78 6.31 -9.33
N MET A 259 8.25 6.46 -8.11
CA MET A 259 6.82 6.33 -7.88
C MET A 259 6.02 7.46 -8.52
N LEU A 260 6.53 8.70 -8.52
CA LEU A 260 5.88 9.80 -9.23
C LEU A 260 5.80 9.56 -10.75
N LYS A 261 6.80 8.93 -11.37
CA LYS A 261 6.73 8.52 -12.79
C LYS A 261 5.59 7.54 -13.03
N ILE A 262 5.38 6.57 -12.13
CA ILE A 262 4.28 5.60 -12.22
C ILE A 262 2.93 6.31 -12.07
N TYR A 263 2.78 7.17 -11.07
CA TYR A 263 1.54 7.92 -10.85
C TYR A 263 1.23 8.88 -11.99
N HIS A 264 2.24 9.55 -12.53
CA HIS A 264 2.09 10.39 -13.72
C HIS A 264 1.71 9.55 -14.95
N GLY A 265 2.25 8.34 -15.09
CA GLY A 265 1.83 7.38 -16.11
C GLY A 265 0.38 6.92 -15.99
N VAL A 266 -0.20 6.91 -14.79
CA VAL A 266 -1.64 6.72 -14.58
C VAL A 266 -2.41 7.99 -14.94
N LEU A 267 -1.99 9.17 -14.45
CA LEU A 267 -2.65 10.44 -14.74
C LEU A 267 -2.69 10.77 -16.23
N THR A 268 -1.68 10.35 -16.99
CA THR A 268 -1.52 10.56 -18.44
C THR A 268 -1.94 9.35 -19.27
N GLU A 269 -2.55 8.33 -18.65
CA GLU A 269 -3.13 7.17 -19.34
C GLU A 269 -2.11 6.35 -20.15
N LYS A 270 -0.83 6.47 -19.79
CA LYS A 270 0.29 5.77 -20.45
C LYS A 270 0.38 4.30 -20.04
N LEU A 271 -0.07 3.97 -18.83
CA LEU A 271 0.05 2.63 -18.26
C LEU A 271 -1.17 1.73 -18.46
N LEU A 272 -2.35 2.34 -18.61
CA LEU A 272 -3.66 1.70 -18.67
C LEU A 272 -4.62 2.58 -19.49
N ARG A 273 -5.64 1.99 -20.10
CA ARG A 273 -6.68 2.72 -20.82
C ARG A 273 -7.50 3.62 -19.88
N PRO A 274 -8.06 4.74 -20.37
CA PRO A 274 -8.86 5.67 -19.57
C PRO A 274 -10.02 4.98 -18.83
N GLU A 275 -10.71 4.05 -19.48
CA GLU A 275 -11.86 3.33 -18.90
C GLU A 275 -11.43 2.41 -17.76
N THR A 276 -10.26 1.79 -17.89
CA THR A 276 -9.67 0.92 -16.87
C THR A 276 -9.29 1.73 -15.64
N ILE A 277 -8.62 2.88 -15.84
CA ILE A 277 -8.28 3.82 -14.77
C ILE A 277 -9.56 4.29 -14.07
N LYS A 278 -10.59 4.70 -14.82
CA LYS A 278 -11.87 5.12 -14.26
C LYS A 278 -12.45 4.07 -13.31
N ILE A 279 -12.48 2.80 -13.72
CA ILE A 279 -13.00 1.69 -12.90
C ILE A 279 -12.16 1.52 -11.62
N MET A 280 -10.83 1.62 -11.68
CA MET A 280 -9.97 1.47 -10.50
C MET A 280 -10.29 2.49 -9.40
N PHE A 281 -10.74 3.69 -9.78
CA PHE A 281 -11.04 4.81 -8.89
C PHE A 281 -12.52 4.90 -8.49
N GLN A 282 -13.33 3.88 -8.82
CA GLN A 282 -14.72 3.78 -8.33
C GLN A 282 -14.81 2.90 -7.09
N PRO A 283 -15.89 3.02 -6.28
CA PRO A 283 -16.20 2.06 -5.23
C PRO A 283 -16.45 0.67 -5.80
N GLN A 284 -15.72 -0.35 -5.30
CA GLN A 284 -15.78 -1.72 -5.81
C GLN A 284 -16.29 -2.75 -4.79
N LEU A 285 -16.55 -2.32 -3.56
CA LEU A 285 -17.09 -3.20 -2.53
C LEU A 285 -18.59 -3.40 -2.68
N GLU A 286 -19.07 -4.63 -2.50
CA GLU A 286 -20.50 -4.95 -2.42
C GLU A 286 -21.18 -4.25 -1.23
N ASN A 287 -20.42 -4.04 -0.15
CA ASN A 287 -20.82 -3.29 1.04
C ASN A 287 -19.56 -2.80 1.78
N ASN A 288 -19.69 -1.73 2.55
CA ASN A 288 -18.56 -1.12 3.27
C ASN A 288 -18.32 -1.72 4.67
N VAL A 289 -18.88 -2.88 5.01
CA VAL A 289 -18.68 -3.49 6.35
C VAL A 289 -17.19 -3.71 6.59
N GLY A 290 -16.67 -3.16 7.70
CA GLY A 290 -15.25 -3.18 8.05
C GLY A 290 -14.50 -1.91 7.66
N LEU A 291 -15.08 -1.05 6.81
CA LEU A 291 -14.60 0.31 6.54
C LEU A 291 -15.60 1.40 6.99
N ASP A 292 -16.79 1.01 7.41
CA ASP A 292 -17.88 1.90 7.83
C ASP A 292 -17.71 2.47 9.25
N LYS A 293 -16.73 1.96 10.01
CA LYS A 293 -16.52 2.31 11.42
C LYS A 293 -15.04 2.52 11.76
N PRO A 294 -14.40 3.57 11.21
CA PRO A 294 -12.98 3.86 11.46
C PRO A 294 -12.64 3.97 12.94
N ASP A 295 -13.54 4.51 13.77
CA ASP A 295 -13.29 4.78 15.18
C ASP A 295 -13.37 3.52 16.07
N GLU A 296 -13.81 2.37 15.54
CA GLU A 296 -13.70 1.07 16.24
C GLU A 296 -12.28 0.48 16.17
N TYR A 297 -11.40 1.03 15.32
CA TYR A 297 -10.01 0.59 15.20
C TYR A 297 -9.09 1.30 16.20
N PRO A 298 -8.04 0.63 16.71
CA PRO A 298 -6.95 1.31 17.41
C PRO A 298 -6.37 2.43 16.55
N VAL A 299 -6.01 3.56 17.16
CA VAL A 299 -5.60 4.79 16.46
C VAL A 299 -4.53 4.55 15.40
N PHE A 300 -3.50 3.74 15.70
CA PHE A 300 -2.44 3.44 14.73
C PHE A 300 -2.95 2.63 13.53
N VAL A 301 -3.90 1.71 13.73
CA VAL A 301 -4.51 0.94 12.62
C VAL A 301 -5.43 1.85 11.80
N ARG A 302 -6.24 2.68 12.48
CA ARG A 302 -7.08 3.69 11.85
C ARG A 302 -6.24 4.61 10.97
N ASN A 303 -5.13 5.13 11.50
CA ASN A 303 -4.22 5.99 10.76
C ASN A 303 -3.48 5.26 9.64
N ALA A 304 -3.20 3.96 9.77
CA ALA A 304 -2.63 3.20 8.67
C ALA A 304 -3.63 3.02 7.52
N ILE A 305 -4.90 2.69 7.81
CA ILE A 305 -5.91 2.38 6.78
C ILE A 305 -6.51 3.66 6.17
N TRP A 306 -6.99 4.60 7.01
CA TRP A 306 -7.62 5.85 6.57
C TRP A 306 -6.65 7.00 6.41
N ASN A 307 -5.36 6.84 6.77
CA ASN A 307 -4.34 7.86 6.63
C ASN A 307 -4.79 9.25 7.14
N ALA A 308 -4.80 10.25 6.26
CA ALA A 308 -5.23 11.61 6.55
C ALA A 308 -6.73 11.86 6.26
N VAL A 309 -7.50 10.85 5.84
CA VAL A 309 -8.95 10.97 5.65
C VAL A 309 -9.63 11.09 7.02
N PRO A 310 -10.44 12.14 7.27
CA PRO A 310 -11.21 12.28 8.51
C PRO A 310 -12.23 11.16 8.71
N SER A 311 -12.55 10.82 9.97
CA SER A 311 -13.46 9.70 10.28
C SER A 311 -14.92 9.95 9.84
N ASP A 312 -15.31 11.20 9.68
CA ASP A 312 -16.63 11.63 9.20
C ASP A 312 -16.74 11.66 7.66
N VAL A 313 -15.62 11.50 6.94
CA VAL A 313 -15.61 11.39 5.49
C VAL A 313 -15.82 9.92 5.09
N SER A 314 -16.89 9.67 4.35
CA SER A 314 -17.19 8.33 3.84
C SER A 314 -16.14 7.86 2.83
N VAL A 315 -15.74 6.60 2.97
CA VAL A 315 -14.81 5.91 2.07
C VAL A 315 -15.40 4.60 1.58
N SER A 316 -14.81 4.07 0.51
CA SER A 316 -14.95 2.67 0.10
C SER A 316 -13.57 2.16 -0.31
N PHE A 317 -13.52 1.09 -1.10
CA PHE A 317 -12.29 0.56 -1.65
C PHE A 317 -12.40 0.42 -3.16
N GLY A 318 -11.43 0.98 -3.89
CA GLY A 318 -11.29 0.83 -5.33
C GLY A 318 -10.39 -0.35 -5.70
N LEU A 319 -10.00 -0.48 -6.96
CA LEU A 319 -9.00 -1.48 -7.32
C LEU A 319 -7.61 -0.94 -6.97
N GLY A 320 -7.06 -1.41 -5.85
CA GLY A 320 -5.69 -1.11 -5.42
C GLY A 320 -5.54 -0.07 -4.30
N GLY A 321 -6.63 0.49 -3.77
CA GLY A 321 -6.56 1.44 -2.65
C GLY A 321 -7.91 1.87 -2.09
N LEU A 322 -7.87 2.63 -0.99
CA LEU A 322 -9.04 3.28 -0.40
C LEU A 322 -9.52 4.40 -1.33
N VAL A 323 -10.83 4.51 -1.52
CA VAL A 323 -11.44 5.56 -2.36
C VAL A 323 -12.29 6.51 -1.52
N ASN A 324 -12.13 7.80 -1.75
CA ASN A 324 -12.95 8.83 -1.12
C ASN A 324 -14.34 8.88 -1.78
N ILE A 325 -15.41 8.73 -1.00
CA ILE A 325 -16.80 8.88 -1.50
C ILE A 325 -17.26 10.33 -1.42
N ALA A 326 -16.68 11.09 -0.49
CA ALA A 326 -16.87 12.54 -0.38
C ALA A 326 -15.51 13.24 -0.44
N ALA A 327 -15.50 14.48 -0.92
CA ALA A 327 -14.29 15.29 -0.91
C ALA A 327 -13.83 15.55 0.53
N VAL A 328 -12.52 15.53 0.72
CA VAL A 328 -11.87 15.97 1.94
C VAL A 328 -11.60 17.47 1.78
N PRO A 329 -12.13 18.34 2.66
CA PRO A 329 -11.97 19.78 2.53
C PRO A 329 -10.51 20.21 2.36
N GLU A 330 -10.27 21.12 1.39
CA GLU A 330 -8.95 21.69 1.03
C GLU A 330 -7.91 20.67 0.57
N ARG A 331 -8.32 19.42 0.31
CA ARG A 331 -7.44 18.30 0.00
C ARG A 331 -8.10 17.44 -1.08
N ARG A 332 -8.03 16.11 -0.92
CA ARG A 332 -8.44 15.13 -1.91
C ARG A 332 -9.92 15.23 -2.30
N GLY A 333 -10.21 15.18 -3.60
CA GLY A 333 -11.54 15.16 -4.17
C GLY A 333 -12.28 13.82 -4.00
N VAL A 334 -13.50 13.80 -4.54
CA VAL A 334 -14.30 12.57 -4.67
C VAL A 334 -13.57 11.63 -5.64
N ASN A 335 -13.65 10.32 -5.40
CA ASN A 335 -13.00 9.27 -6.17
C ASN A 335 -11.46 9.31 -6.16
N SER A 336 -10.81 10.14 -5.33
CA SER A 336 -9.36 10.02 -5.13
C SER A 336 -9.01 8.67 -4.53
N LEU A 337 -7.95 8.04 -5.03
CA LEU A 337 -7.46 6.75 -4.56
C LEU A 337 -6.21 6.95 -3.68
N THR A 338 -6.11 6.23 -2.56
CA THR A 338 -5.00 6.36 -1.61
C THR A 338 -4.69 5.05 -0.92
N TRP A 339 -3.44 4.87 -0.49
CA TRP A 339 -3.08 3.80 0.42
C TRP A 339 -1.83 4.15 1.24
N SER A 340 -1.38 3.21 2.07
CA SER A 340 -0.22 3.35 2.93
C SER A 340 0.71 2.13 2.88
N GLY A 341 1.91 2.30 3.42
CA GLY A 341 2.90 1.26 3.67
C GLY A 341 3.38 1.33 5.12
N ILE A 342 3.77 0.19 5.68
CA ILE A 342 4.18 0.02 7.09
C ILE A 342 5.11 1.12 7.61
N PRO A 343 6.17 1.53 6.88
CA PRO A 343 7.12 2.54 7.36
C PRO A 343 6.61 3.98 7.27
N ASN A 344 5.30 4.18 7.53
CA ASN A 344 4.58 5.45 7.34
C ASN A 344 4.76 6.03 5.93
N CYS A 345 4.74 5.18 4.92
CA CYS A 345 4.71 5.61 3.52
C CYS A 345 3.26 5.84 3.10
N TYR A 346 2.96 6.91 2.38
CA TYR A 346 1.60 7.24 1.94
C TYR A 346 1.61 7.73 0.50
N TRP A 347 0.53 7.51 -0.22
CA TRP A 347 0.34 8.08 -1.55
C TRP A 347 -1.12 8.38 -1.81
N TRP A 348 -1.38 9.27 -2.76
CA TRP A 348 -2.72 9.46 -3.33
C TRP A 348 -2.63 9.83 -4.80
N ILE A 349 -3.69 9.52 -5.54
CA ILE A 349 -3.94 9.99 -6.89
C ILE A 349 -5.35 10.52 -6.93
N ASP A 350 -5.52 11.72 -7.47
CA ASP A 350 -6.80 12.35 -7.73
C ASP A 350 -6.91 12.61 -9.24
N ILE A 351 -7.70 11.79 -9.92
CA ILE A 351 -7.85 11.85 -11.37
C ILE A 351 -8.72 13.04 -11.83
N GLU A 352 -9.58 13.57 -10.96
CA GLU A 352 -10.45 14.71 -11.27
C GLU A 352 -9.65 16.01 -11.18
N TYR A 353 -8.87 16.18 -10.12
CA TYR A 353 -7.92 17.30 -9.98
C TYR A 353 -6.64 17.10 -10.81
N GLY A 354 -6.42 15.91 -11.36
CA GLY A 354 -5.25 15.60 -12.17
C GLY A 354 -3.94 15.71 -11.39
N VAL A 355 -3.92 15.29 -10.12
CA VAL A 355 -2.74 15.41 -9.24
C VAL A 355 -2.45 14.11 -8.52
N ALA A 356 -1.17 13.82 -8.29
CA ALA A 356 -0.73 12.71 -7.46
C ALA A 356 0.35 13.16 -6.48
N GLY A 357 0.40 12.50 -5.33
CA GLY A 357 1.38 12.78 -4.28
C GLY A 357 1.85 11.54 -3.54
N ILE A 358 3.04 11.66 -2.96
CA ILE A 358 3.70 10.63 -2.19
C ILE A 358 4.46 11.22 -1.01
N TYR A 359 4.38 10.54 0.11
CA TYR A 359 5.14 10.76 1.32
C TYR A 359 5.89 9.46 1.60
N LEU A 360 7.22 9.50 1.59
CA LEU A 360 8.04 8.36 2.02
C LEU A 360 8.77 8.72 3.30
N SER A 361 8.63 7.87 4.30
CA SER A 361 9.50 7.81 5.48
C SER A 361 9.99 6.38 5.66
N GLN A 362 10.79 6.12 6.68
CA GLN A 362 11.10 4.76 7.12
C GLN A 362 10.86 4.64 8.64
N LEU A 363 9.70 5.11 9.10
CA LEU A 363 9.32 5.11 10.53
C LEU A 363 8.32 4.00 10.82
N VAL A 364 8.56 3.20 11.86
CA VAL A 364 7.58 2.26 12.44
C VAL A 364 7.28 2.61 13.91
N PRO A 365 6.12 2.23 14.48
CA PRO A 365 5.01 1.49 13.86
C PRO A 365 4.23 2.33 12.84
N MET A 366 3.45 1.64 12.01
CA MET A 366 2.55 2.26 11.03
C MET A 366 1.51 3.17 11.70
N GLY A 367 0.99 4.16 10.96
CA GLY A 367 -0.06 5.05 11.44
C GLY A 367 0.38 6.03 12.52
N ASP A 368 1.66 6.42 12.48
CA ASP A 368 2.24 7.42 13.34
C ASP A 368 1.51 8.77 13.21
N GLN A 369 1.10 9.33 14.34
CA GLN A 369 0.24 10.52 14.38
C GLN A 369 0.91 11.73 13.73
N LYS A 370 2.21 11.97 13.99
CA LYS A 370 2.94 13.09 13.38
C LYS A 370 3.16 12.91 11.89
N SER A 371 3.39 11.68 11.44
CA SER A 371 3.47 11.37 10.02
C SER A 371 2.16 11.68 9.31
N VAL A 372 1.01 11.34 9.91
CA VAL A 372 -0.32 11.66 9.35
C VAL A 372 -0.63 13.16 9.39
N GLN A 373 -0.20 13.87 10.43
CA GLN A 373 -0.31 15.34 10.49
C GLN A 373 0.49 16.00 9.37
N LEU A 374 1.75 15.58 9.17
CA LEU A 374 2.59 16.11 8.09
C LEU A 374 2.03 15.75 6.70
N LEU A 375 1.50 14.54 6.51
CA LEU A 375 0.77 14.17 5.30
C LEU A 375 -0.43 15.10 5.05
N THR A 376 -1.19 15.43 6.09
CA THR A 376 -2.34 16.33 6.00
C THR A 376 -1.94 17.73 5.53
N GLU A 377 -0.87 18.29 6.10
CA GLU A 377 -0.35 19.60 5.69
C GLU A 377 0.26 19.56 4.28
N PHE A 378 0.90 18.44 3.92
CA PHE A 378 1.44 18.26 2.57
C PHE A 378 0.33 18.20 1.52
N GLU A 379 -0.78 17.51 1.81
CA GLU A 379 -1.96 17.54 0.93
C GLU A 379 -2.48 18.96 0.76
N LYS A 380 -2.73 19.71 1.84
CA LYS A 380 -3.22 21.10 1.74
C LYS A 380 -2.30 21.97 0.88
N PHE A 381 -0.98 21.84 1.07
CA PHE A 381 -0.01 22.53 0.24
C PHE A 381 -0.18 22.17 -1.23
N VAL A 382 -0.19 20.88 -1.58
CA VAL A 382 -0.33 20.43 -2.98
C VAL A 382 -1.65 20.91 -3.60
N TYR A 383 -2.78 20.82 -2.90
CA TYR A 383 -4.05 21.28 -3.47
C TYR A 383 -4.14 22.81 -3.57
N SER A 384 -3.44 23.54 -2.70
CA SER A 384 -3.38 25.01 -2.80
C SER A 384 -2.65 25.52 -4.06
N THR A 385 -1.78 24.70 -4.67
CA THR A 385 -1.02 25.06 -5.88
C THR A 385 -1.73 24.70 -7.18
N LEU A 386 -2.91 24.06 -7.12
CA LEU A 386 -3.71 23.70 -8.30
C LEU A 386 -4.71 24.78 -8.71
N ASN A 387 -4.84 25.85 -7.91
CA ASN A 387 -5.77 26.96 -8.11
C ASN A 387 -5.21 28.06 -9.02
#